data_AF-A0A7V9DT84-F1
#
_entry.id   AF-A0A7V9DT84-F1
#
_cell.length_a   1.000
_cell.length_b   1.000
_cell.length_c   1.000
_cell.angle_alpha   90.00
_cell.angle_beta   90.00
_cell.angle_gamma   90.00
#
_symmetry.space_group_name_H-M   'P 1'
#
loop_
_entity.id
_entity.type
_entity.pdbx_description
1 polymer ?
#
loop_
_entity_poly.entity_id
_entity_poly.type
_entity_poly.pdbx_seq_one_letter_code
_entity_poly.pdbx_strand_id
1 'polypeptide(L)'
;MCLCDDRSSGFAGSACDEILVHTADAVGGLGLAFEPGTALVEGVLDRLFPEAPTDFDPWQTLLWANGRGDLPGRERQSRWRWYSSPPPEWRI
;
A
#
# COMPACT_ATOMS: atom_id res chain seq x y z
N MET A 1 2.46 21.64 14.32
CA MET A 1 2.83 20.93 13.08
C MET A 1 1.64 21.08 12.13
N CYS A 2 1.82 21.73 10.98
CA CYS A 2 0.73 22.28 10.18
C CYS A 2 -0.05 21.18 9.42
N LEU A 3 -1.36 21.13 9.60
CA LEU A 3 -2.34 20.19 9.03
C LEU A 3 -2.52 20.29 7.49
N CYS A 4 -1.59 20.88 6.75
CA CYS A 4 -1.79 21.23 5.34
C CYS A 4 -1.35 20.16 4.33
N ASP A 5 -0.73 19.05 4.75
CA ASP A 5 -0.04 18.13 3.81
C ASP A 5 -0.71 16.75 3.63
N ASP A 6 -1.89 16.56 4.22
CA ASP A 6 -2.51 15.23 4.21
C ASP A 6 -3.08 14.87 2.82
N ARG A 7 -3.75 15.81 2.13
CA ARG A 7 -4.33 15.53 0.80
C ARG A 7 -3.25 15.25 -0.25
N SER A 8 -2.16 16.01 -0.21
CA SER A 8 -0.99 15.84 -1.08
C SER A 8 -0.29 14.52 -0.82
N SER A 9 -0.05 14.17 0.46
CA SER A 9 0.54 12.87 0.81
C SER A 9 -0.38 11.70 0.45
N GLY A 10 -1.70 11.85 0.54
CA GLY A 10 -2.66 10.84 0.08
C GLY A 10 -2.61 10.62 -1.42
N PHE A 11 -2.55 11.70 -2.21
CA PHE A 11 -2.38 11.62 -3.65
C PHE A 11 -1.03 10.99 -4.05
N ALA A 12 0.06 11.43 -3.42
CA ALA A 12 1.39 10.89 -3.67
C ALA A 12 1.48 9.40 -3.28
N GLY A 13 0.92 9.03 -2.13
CA GLY A 13 0.80 7.64 -1.69
C GLY A 13 0.06 6.81 -2.73
N SER A 14 -1.11 7.27 -3.18
CA SER A 14 -1.88 6.58 -4.22
C SER A 14 -1.10 6.40 -5.53
N ALA A 15 -0.40 7.44 -6.00
CA ALA A 15 0.43 7.31 -7.20
C ALA A 15 1.59 6.31 -7.02
N CYS A 16 2.22 6.28 -5.84
CA CYS A 16 3.27 5.32 -5.53
C CYS A 16 2.74 3.89 -5.49
N ASP A 17 1.61 3.65 -4.81
CA ASP A 17 0.95 2.34 -4.76
C ASP A 17 0.68 1.80 -6.18
N GLU A 18 0.04 2.60 -7.03
CA GLU A 18 -0.26 2.26 -8.42
C GLU A 18 0.99 1.87 -9.21
N ILE A 19 2.06 2.67 -9.12
CA ILE A 19 3.32 2.39 -9.82
C ILE A 19 3.93 1.07 -9.32
N LEU A 20 3.96 0.84 -8.01
CA LEU A 20 4.56 -0.34 -7.42
C LEU A 20 3.83 -1.61 -7.85
N VAL A 21 2.52 -1.67 -7.65
CA VAL A 21 1.74 -2.88 -7.89
C VAL A 21 1.60 -3.18 -9.39
N HIS A 22 1.47 -2.17 -10.25
CA HIS A 22 1.39 -2.40 -11.69
C HIS A 22 2.76 -2.69 -12.33
N THR A 23 3.86 -2.21 -11.75
CA THR A 23 5.19 -2.68 -12.15
C THR A 23 5.34 -4.16 -11.82
N ALA A 24 4.90 -4.59 -10.63
CA ALA A 24 4.90 -6.00 -10.24
C ALA A 24 4.04 -6.87 -11.17
N ASP A 25 2.85 -6.39 -11.55
CA ASP A 25 1.99 -7.08 -12.52
C ASP A 25 2.71 -7.24 -13.89
N ALA A 26 3.31 -6.16 -14.39
CA ALA A 26 3.97 -6.14 -15.69
C ALA A 26 5.19 -7.05 -15.76
N VAL A 27 6.08 -6.99 -14.77
CA VAL A 27 7.29 -7.83 -14.71
C VAL A 27 6.96 -9.29 -14.39
N GLY A 28 5.93 -9.53 -13.56
CA GLY A 28 5.42 -10.87 -13.27
C GLY A 28 4.87 -11.57 -14.52
N GLY A 29 4.18 -10.82 -15.40
CA GLY A 29 3.76 -11.31 -16.71
C GLY A 29 4.91 -11.71 -17.64
N LEU A 30 6.13 -11.25 -17.36
CA LEU A 30 7.35 -11.59 -18.07
C LEU A 30 8.21 -12.64 -17.34
N GLY A 31 7.76 -13.14 -16.19
CA GLY A 31 8.52 -14.07 -15.34
C GLY A 31 9.75 -13.44 -14.67
N LEU A 32 9.76 -12.10 -14.53
CA LEU A 32 10.83 -11.35 -13.87
C LEU A 32 10.44 -11.04 -12.42
N ALA A 33 11.45 -10.99 -11.55
CA ALA A 33 11.28 -10.55 -10.16
C ALA A 33 11.37 -9.02 -10.06
N PHE A 34 10.56 -8.44 -9.18
CA PHE A 34 10.62 -7.03 -8.82
C PHE A 34 10.51 -6.89 -7.30
N GLU A 35 11.51 -6.24 -6.72
CA GLU A 35 11.61 -5.97 -5.29
C GLU A 35 11.76 -4.45 -5.10
N PRO A 36 10.72 -3.76 -4.63
CA PRO A 36 10.79 -2.33 -4.37
C PRO A 36 11.57 -2.01 -3.10
N GLY A 37 11.97 -0.75 -2.94
CA GLY A 37 12.63 -0.30 -1.70
C GLY A 37 11.67 -0.36 -0.51
N THR A 38 12.06 -1.06 0.57
CA THR A 38 11.22 -1.31 1.76
C THR A 38 10.64 -0.03 2.37
N ALA A 39 11.45 1.02 2.54
CA ALA A 39 10.99 2.28 3.13
C ALA A 39 9.87 2.97 2.32
N LEU A 40 9.86 2.80 0.99
CA LEU A 40 8.80 3.32 0.14
C LEU A 40 7.50 2.53 0.37
N VAL A 41 7.59 1.21 0.45
CA VAL A 41 6.45 0.32 0.69
C VAL A 41 5.84 0.58 2.06
N GLU A 42 6.67 0.69 3.11
CA GLU A 42 6.23 1.02 4.46
C GLU A 42 5.49 2.37 4.49
N GLY A 43 6.04 3.41 3.86
CA GLY A 43 5.39 4.72 3.79
C GLY A 43 4.05 4.69 3.06
N VAL A 44 3.91 3.88 2.01
CA VAL A 44 2.64 3.67 1.29
C VAL A 44 1.64 2.94 2.19
N LEU A 45 2.05 1.86 2.87
CA LEU A 45 1.21 1.11 3.79
C LEU A 45 0.71 2.00 4.93
N ASP A 46 1.61 2.70 5.60
CA ASP A 46 1.29 3.60 6.72
C ASP A 46 0.29 4.67 6.30
N ARG A 47 0.44 5.22 5.08
CA ARG A 47 -0.41 6.32 4.61
C ARG A 47 -1.76 5.84 4.10
N LEU A 48 -1.82 4.75 3.33
CA LEU A 48 -3.03 4.37 2.57
C LEU A 48 -3.78 3.20 3.18
N PHE A 49 -3.10 2.36 3.96
CA PHE A 49 -3.62 1.11 4.50
C PHE A 49 -3.37 1.03 6.02
N PRO A 50 -3.93 1.96 6.83
CA PRO A 50 -3.69 2.02 8.28
C PRO A 50 -4.19 0.79 9.05
N GLU A 51 -4.98 -0.07 8.41
CA GLU A 51 -5.49 -1.33 8.96
C GLU A 51 -4.70 -2.56 8.47
N ALA A 52 -3.69 -2.35 7.62
CA ALA A 52 -2.81 -3.41 7.16
C ALA A 52 -1.96 -3.93 8.33
N PRO A 53 -1.65 -5.23 8.32
CA PRO A 53 -0.81 -5.82 9.34
C PRO A 53 0.64 -5.34 9.24
N THR A 54 1.31 -5.19 10.39
CA THR A 54 2.69 -4.71 10.47
C THR A 54 3.69 -5.81 10.87
N ASP A 55 3.20 -7.04 11.08
CA ASP A 55 3.99 -8.20 11.50
C ASP A 55 4.47 -9.08 10.33
N PHE A 56 4.17 -8.68 9.09
CA PHE A 56 4.58 -9.37 7.87
C PHE A 56 5.58 -8.54 7.06
N ASP A 57 6.19 -9.16 6.06
CA ASP A 57 6.99 -8.44 5.07
C ASP A 57 6.14 -7.31 4.42
N PRO A 58 6.65 -6.05 4.38
CA PRO A 58 5.88 -4.93 3.85
C PRO A 58 5.46 -5.12 2.39
N TRP A 59 6.31 -5.72 1.55
CA TRP A 59 5.98 -5.90 0.14
C TRP A 59 4.89 -6.94 -0.07
N GLN A 60 4.99 -8.09 0.61
CA GLN A 60 3.91 -9.08 0.65
C GLN A 60 2.61 -8.49 1.20
N THR A 61 2.71 -7.63 2.20
CA THR A 61 1.56 -6.95 2.80
C THR A 61 0.90 -6.00 1.83
N LEU A 62 1.66 -5.20 1.09
CA LEU A 62 1.13 -4.27 0.09
C LEU A 62 0.45 -5.02 -1.07
N LEU A 63 1.03 -6.13 -1.52
CA LEU A 63 0.42 -6.99 -2.54
C LEU A 63 -0.90 -7.61 -2.03
N TRP A 64 -0.94 -8.08 -0.79
CA TRP A 64 -2.17 -8.61 -0.18
C TRP A 64 -3.24 -7.55 0.02
N ALA A 65 -2.87 -6.34 0.50
CA ALA A 65 -3.79 -5.22 0.68
C ALA A 65 -4.47 -4.84 -0.65
N ASN A 66 -3.73 -5.03 -1.74
CA ASN A 66 -4.18 -4.89 -3.12
C ASN A 66 -4.68 -6.20 -3.74
N GLY A 67 -5.03 -7.24 -2.99
CA GLY A 67 -5.63 -8.47 -3.52
C GLY A 67 -4.78 -9.29 -4.52
N ARG A 68 -3.48 -9.00 -4.63
CA ARG A 68 -2.50 -9.63 -5.55
C ARG A 68 -1.72 -10.78 -4.92
N GLY A 69 -1.88 -11.02 -3.63
CA GLY A 69 -1.22 -12.10 -2.91
C GLY A 69 -2.01 -12.57 -1.69
N ASP A 70 -1.56 -13.67 -1.12
CA ASP A 70 -2.07 -14.21 0.12
C ASP A 70 -1.14 -13.84 1.28
N LEU A 71 -1.70 -13.63 2.46
CA LEU A 71 -0.95 -13.55 3.71
C LEU A 71 -1.38 -14.70 4.63
N PRO A 72 -0.43 -15.40 5.27
CA PRO A 72 -0.76 -16.49 6.20
C PRO A 72 -1.78 -16.07 7.25
N GLY A 73 -2.88 -16.82 7.36
CA GLY A 73 -3.94 -16.57 8.33
C GLY A 73 -4.84 -15.37 8.03
N ARG A 74 -4.73 -14.75 6.85
CA ARG A 74 -5.59 -13.63 6.43
C ARG A 74 -6.41 -14.02 5.21
N GLU A 75 -7.68 -13.63 5.21
CA GLU A 75 -8.50 -13.75 4.01
C GLU A 75 -7.94 -12.85 2.91
N ARG A 76 -7.98 -13.33 1.67
CA ARG A 76 -7.57 -12.54 0.51
C ARG A 76 -8.51 -11.35 0.35
N GLN A 77 -7.93 -10.18 0.09
CA GLN A 77 -8.72 -8.98 -0.19
C GLN A 77 -9.52 -9.16 -1.49
N SER A 78 -10.84 -9.13 -1.36
CA SER A 78 -11.79 -9.24 -2.47
C SER A 78 -12.38 -7.90 -2.91
N ARG A 79 -12.21 -6.86 -2.09
CA ARG A 79 -12.61 -5.49 -2.39
C ARG A 79 -11.46 -4.56 -2.08
N TRP A 80 -11.16 -3.70 -3.04
CA TRP A 80 -10.05 -2.77 -2.97
C TRP A 80 -10.47 -1.53 -2.20
N ARG A 81 -9.76 -1.23 -1.11
CA ARG A 81 -10.00 -0.03 -0.31
C ARG A 81 -8.69 0.50 0.25
N TRP A 82 -8.21 1.57 -0.36
CA TRP A 82 -7.22 2.49 0.18
C TRP A 82 -7.87 3.77 0.71
N TYR A 83 -7.18 4.49 1.59
CA TYR A 83 -7.63 5.76 2.16
C TYR A 83 -6.76 6.92 1.67
N SER A 84 -7.06 7.46 0.49
CA SER A 84 -6.36 8.63 -0.06
C SER A 84 -6.83 9.96 0.55
N SER A 85 -8.06 10.01 1.06
CA SER A 85 -8.57 11.16 1.82
C SER A 85 -7.86 11.30 3.17
N PRO A 86 -7.89 12.50 3.76
CA PRO A 86 -7.40 12.67 5.11
C PRO A 86 -8.06 11.80 6.15
N PRO A 87 -7.27 11.30 7.13
CA PRO A 87 -7.85 10.67 8.28
C PRO A 87 -8.78 11.68 8.94
N PRO A 88 -9.92 11.21 9.47
CA PRO A 88 -10.85 12.10 10.15
C PRO A 88 -10.15 12.75 11.34
N GLU A 89 -10.52 13.99 11.65
CA GLU A 89 -9.84 14.87 12.63
C GLU A 89 -9.66 14.27 14.03
N TRP A 90 -10.46 13.26 14.40
CA TRP A 90 -10.35 12.54 15.69
C TRP A 90 -9.21 11.51 15.75
N ARG A 91 -8.56 11.21 14.62
CA ARG A 91 -7.43 10.27 14.52
C ARG A 91 -6.06 10.99 14.53
N ILE A 92 -6.06 12.32 14.66
CA ILE A 92 -4.86 13.18 14.66
C ILE A 92 -4.48 13.56 16.09
#